data_AF-F6HVV2-F1
#
_entry.id   AF-F6HVV2-F1
#
_cell.length_a   1.000
_cell.length_b   1.000
_cell.length_c   1.000
_cell.angle_alpha   90.00
_cell.angle_beta   90.00
_cell.angle_gamma   90.00
#
_symmetry.space_group_name_H-M   'P 1'
#
loop_
_entity.id
_entity.type
_entity.pdbx_description
1 polymer ?
#
loop_
_entity_poly.entity_id
_entity_poly.type
_entity_poly.pdbx_seq_one_letter_code
_entity_poly.pdbx_strand_id
1 'polypeptide(L)'
;MDFIDCGHGEKVRDFRDLRNLDWQPWKSNENASACFSDDGFPYGIYTKAVILTTKPSIVTRYTYSLFWGFQQISTLAGNQTPSYFLWEVLFTMGIIGLGLLLFALLIGNMQNFLQALGRRRLEMSLRRRDVEQWMSHRRLPEDLRRITTDYNDIIPIHQ
;
A
#
# COMPACT_ATOMS: atom_id res chain seq x y z
N MET A 1 -20.46 -8.60 -23.57
CA MET A 1 -19.54 -8.61 -22.42
C MET A 1 -18.33 -9.45 -22.80
N ASP A 2 -17.11 -8.93 -22.64
CA ASP A 2 -15.89 -9.69 -22.90
C ASP A 2 -15.39 -10.29 -21.60
N PHE A 3 -15.62 -11.59 -21.45
CA PHE A 3 -15.20 -12.39 -20.30
C PHE A 3 -13.70 -12.72 -20.37
N ILE A 4 -13.09 -12.99 -19.22
CA ILE A 4 -11.69 -13.43 -19.12
C ILE A 4 -11.52 -14.75 -19.91
N ASP A 5 -10.85 -14.68 -21.06
CA ASP A 5 -10.36 -15.85 -21.79
C ASP A 5 -8.94 -16.15 -21.29
N CYS A 6 -8.79 -17.13 -20.39
CA CYS A 6 -7.48 -17.62 -19.93
C CYS A 6 -6.87 -18.57 -20.98
N GLY A 7 -6.77 -18.13 -22.24
CA GLY A 7 -6.12 -18.86 -23.33
C GLY A 7 -4.62 -18.66 -23.31
N HIS A 8 -3.88 -19.58 -22.66
CA HIS A 8 -2.42 -19.59 -22.66
C HIS A 8 -1.88 -20.37 -23.87
N GLY A 9 -1.05 -19.72 -24.71
CA GLY A 9 -0.02 -20.36 -25.55
C GLY A 9 -0.47 -21.23 -26.74
N GLU A 10 -0.15 -20.76 -27.95
CA GLU A 10 0.09 -21.46 -29.25
C GLU A 10 -0.81 -22.60 -29.77
N LYS A 11 -1.78 -23.16 -29.04
CA LYS A 11 -2.75 -24.14 -29.58
C LYS A 11 -4.06 -23.47 -30.04
N VAL A 12 -3.92 -22.30 -30.63
CA VAL A 12 -5.00 -21.34 -30.93
C VAL A 12 -5.88 -21.77 -32.12
N ARG A 13 -5.51 -22.82 -32.86
CA ARG A 13 -6.27 -23.29 -34.04
C ARG A 13 -7.32 -24.34 -33.71
N ASP A 14 -6.97 -25.40 -32.97
CA ASP A 14 -7.94 -26.47 -32.61
C ASP A 14 -9.04 -26.00 -31.65
N PHE A 15 -8.74 -25.09 -30.72
CA PHE A 15 -9.74 -24.56 -29.78
C PHE A 15 -10.62 -23.46 -30.39
N ARG A 16 -10.35 -23.02 -31.63
CA ARG A 16 -11.12 -21.95 -32.28
C ARG A 16 -12.45 -22.48 -32.87
N ASP A 17 -12.50 -23.74 -33.29
CA ASP A 17 -13.72 -24.36 -33.80
C ASP A 17 -14.70 -24.77 -32.69
N LEU A 18 -14.21 -25.33 -31.57
CA LEU A 18 -15.06 -25.66 -30.40
C LEU A 18 -15.62 -24.41 -29.69
N ARG A 19 -14.92 -23.27 -29.79
CA ARG A 19 -15.29 -21.98 -29.18
C ARG A 19 -16.48 -21.28 -29.86
N ASN A 20 -16.73 -21.56 -31.14
CA ASN A 20 -17.83 -20.93 -31.88
C ASN A 20 -19.18 -21.66 -31.70
N LEU A 21 -19.18 -22.95 -31.36
CA LEU A 21 -20.40 -23.73 -31.23
C LEU A 21 -21.06 -23.61 -29.85
N ASP A 22 -20.29 -23.46 -28.77
CA ASP A 22 -20.84 -23.53 -27.41
C ASP A 22 -20.80 -22.20 -26.65
N TRP A 23 -19.86 -21.30 -26.98
CA TRP A 23 -19.63 -20.11 -26.15
C TRP A 23 -20.53 -18.92 -26.50
N GLN A 24 -20.86 -18.75 -27.79
CA GLN A 24 -21.73 -17.68 -28.26
C GLN A 24 -23.19 -17.84 -27.79
N PRO A 25 -23.80 -19.05 -27.86
CA PRO A 25 -25.17 -19.26 -27.36
C PRO A 25 -25.30 -18.94 -25.87
N TRP A 26 -24.31 -19.34 -25.06
CA TRP A 26 -24.32 -19.07 -23.62
C TRP A 26 -24.13 -17.59 -23.29
N LYS A 27 -23.24 -16.86 -24.01
CA LYS A 27 -23.12 -15.40 -23.82
C LYS A 27 -24.39 -14.66 -24.22
N SER A 28 -25.14 -15.18 -25.20
CA SER A 28 -26.44 -14.61 -25.59
C SER A 28 -27.59 -15.01 -24.68
N ASN A 29 -27.39 -15.97 -23.78
CA ASN A 29 -28.43 -16.41 -22.86
C ASN A 29 -28.58 -15.40 -21.72
N GLU A 30 -29.76 -14.78 -21.62
CA GLU A 30 -30.06 -13.78 -20.59
C GLU A 30 -29.80 -14.33 -19.18
N ASN A 31 -30.17 -15.58 -18.91
CA ASN A 31 -30.03 -16.20 -17.60
C ASN A 31 -28.56 -16.46 -17.21
N ALA A 32 -27.72 -16.76 -18.20
CA ALA A 32 -26.28 -16.93 -17.99
C ALA A 32 -25.55 -15.60 -17.78
N SER A 33 -25.93 -14.58 -18.58
CA SER A 33 -25.36 -13.23 -18.46
C SER A 33 -25.80 -12.53 -17.17
N ALA A 34 -27.02 -12.80 -16.68
CA ALA A 34 -27.54 -12.29 -15.42
C ALA A 34 -26.65 -12.67 -14.23
N CYS A 35 -26.01 -13.84 -14.26
CA CYS A 35 -25.07 -14.28 -13.22
C CYS A 35 -23.92 -13.27 -13.02
N PHE A 36 -23.50 -12.52 -14.04
CA PHE A 36 -22.42 -11.53 -13.93
C PHE A 36 -22.92 -10.08 -13.78
N SER A 37 -24.24 -9.91 -13.71
CA SER A 37 -24.90 -8.64 -13.46
C SER A 37 -25.12 -8.42 -11.96
N ASP A 38 -25.29 -7.16 -11.55
CA ASP A 38 -25.42 -6.75 -10.14
C ASP A 38 -26.69 -7.32 -9.46
N ASP A 39 -27.65 -7.78 -10.25
CA ASP A 39 -28.98 -8.27 -9.87
C ASP A 39 -29.14 -9.79 -9.91
N GLY A 40 -28.16 -10.55 -10.45
CA GLY A 40 -28.32 -11.99 -10.64
C GLY A 40 -27.96 -12.84 -9.43
N PHE A 41 -26.75 -12.68 -8.88
CA PHE A 41 -26.28 -13.47 -7.74
C PHE A 41 -25.70 -12.58 -6.63
N PRO A 42 -26.06 -12.81 -5.34
CA PRO A 42 -25.54 -12.02 -4.23
C PRO A 42 -24.09 -12.41 -3.93
N TYR A 43 -23.15 -11.81 -4.65
CA TYR A 43 -21.71 -12.02 -4.48
C TYR A 43 -21.11 -11.35 -3.22
N GLY A 44 -21.91 -10.60 -2.46
CA GLY A 44 -21.46 -9.93 -1.25
C GLY A 44 -20.28 -9.00 -1.52
N ILE A 45 -19.16 -9.24 -0.83
CA ILE A 45 -17.94 -8.42 -0.98
C ILE A 45 -17.25 -8.63 -2.34
N TYR A 46 -17.56 -9.72 -3.05
CA TYR A 46 -16.94 -10.07 -4.34
C TYR A 46 -17.62 -9.42 -5.55
N THR A 47 -18.75 -8.72 -5.37
CA THR A 47 -19.49 -8.08 -6.47
C THR A 47 -18.60 -7.19 -7.34
N LYS A 48 -17.74 -6.38 -6.71
CA LYS A 48 -16.81 -5.50 -7.45
C LYS A 48 -15.76 -6.29 -8.23
N ALA A 49 -15.32 -7.43 -7.71
CA ALA A 49 -14.37 -8.31 -8.39
C ALA A 49 -15.01 -8.98 -9.62
N VAL A 50 -16.24 -9.47 -9.51
CA VAL A 50 -16.99 -10.09 -10.61
C VAL A 50 -17.20 -9.09 -11.75
N ILE A 51 -17.67 -7.87 -11.44
CA ILE A 51 -17.87 -6.82 -12.46
C ILE A 51 -16.54 -6.45 -13.14
N LEU A 52 -15.42 -6.42 -12.41
CA LEU A 52 -14.12 -6.11 -12.98
C LEU A 52 -13.67 -7.13 -14.03
N THR A 53 -14.05 -8.41 -13.88
CA THR A 53 -13.75 -9.46 -14.88
C THR A 53 -14.40 -9.22 -16.23
N THR A 54 -15.45 -8.38 -16.30
CA THR A 54 -16.16 -8.04 -17.54
C THR A 54 -15.55 -6.85 -18.29
N LYS A 55 -14.58 -6.14 -17.70
CA LYS A 55 -13.94 -4.95 -18.31
C LYS A 55 -12.84 -5.34 -19.29
N PRO A 56 -12.74 -4.84 -20.53
CA PRO A 56 -11.84 -5.41 -21.54
C PRO A 56 -10.33 -5.18 -21.29
N SER A 57 -9.95 -4.10 -20.61
CA SER A 57 -8.54 -3.70 -20.45
C SER A 57 -7.87 -4.35 -19.24
N ILE A 58 -6.85 -5.17 -19.50
CA ILE A 58 -6.05 -5.84 -18.46
C ILE A 58 -5.38 -4.83 -17.50
N VAL A 59 -4.90 -3.71 -18.03
CA VAL A 59 -4.25 -2.65 -17.23
C VAL A 59 -5.24 -2.07 -16.22
N THR A 60 -6.47 -1.75 -16.66
CA THR A 60 -7.51 -1.20 -15.78
C THR A 60 -7.91 -2.20 -14.71
N ARG A 61 -7.96 -3.50 -15.03
CA ARG A 61 -8.23 -4.55 -14.04
C ARG A 61 -7.15 -4.56 -12.95
N TYR A 62 -5.88 -4.64 -13.34
CA TYR A 62 -4.77 -4.67 -12.38
C TYR A 62 -4.69 -3.42 -11.52
N THR A 63 -4.75 -2.23 -12.12
CA THR A 63 -4.64 -0.98 -11.37
C THR A 63 -5.82 -0.78 -10.41
N TYR A 64 -7.04 -1.14 -10.84
CA TYR A 64 -8.21 -1.07 -9.99
C TYR A 64 -8.16 -2.09 -8.85
N SER A 65 -7.76 -3.34 -9.12
CA SER A 65 -7.58 -4.36 -8.07
C SER A 65 -6.53 -3.95 -7.04
N LEU A 66 -5.41 -3.39 -7.49
CA LEU A 66 -4.36 -2.87 -6.60
C LEU A 66 -4.87 -1.70 -5.75
N PHE A 67 -5.54 -0.73 -6.37
CA PHE A 67 -6.11 0.42 -5.67
C PHE A 67 -7.13 -0.02 -4.62
N TRP A 68 -8.04 -0.93 -4.99
CA TRP A 68 -9.05 -1.47 -4.09
C TRP A 68 -8.41 -2.22 -2.93
N GLY A 69 -7.44 -3.10 -3.18
CA GLY A 69 -6.74 -3.82 -2.12
C GLY A 69 -6.01 -2.87 -1.16
N PHE A 70 -5.33 -1.87 -1.70
CA PHE A 70 -4.68 -0.83 -0.90
C PHE A 70 -5.68 -0.07 -0.02
N GLN A 71 -6.81 0.36 -0.58
CA GLN A 71 -7.88 1.03 0.16
C GLN A 71 -8.40 0.17 1.32
N GLN A 72 -8.64 -1.13 1.09
CA GLN A 72 -9.13 -2.02 2.14
C GLN A 72 -8.10 -2.23 3.25
N ILE A 73 -6.82 -2.35 2.92
CA ILE A 73 -5.74 -2.47 3.91
C ILE A 73 -5.61 -1.18 4.73
N SER A 74 -5.60 -0.01 4.08
CA SER A 74 -5.46 1.28 4.75
C SER A 74 -6.65 1.63 5.65
N THR A 75 -7.85 1.18 5.29
CA THR A 75 -9.08 1.44 6.05
C THR A 75 -9.46 0.31 7.00
N LEU A 76 -8.63 -0.74 7.13
CA LEU A 76 -8.91 -1.95 7.92
C LEU A 76 -10.27 -2.56 7.56
N ALA A 77 -10.52 -2.71 6.26
CA ALA A 77 -11.77 -3.19 5.69
C ALA A 77 -13.03 -2.41 6.11
N GLY A 78 -12.91 -1.17 6.60
CA GLY A 78 -14.05 -0.39 7.13
C GLY A 78 -15.14 -0.05 6.11
N ASN A 79 -14.83 -0.11 4.81
CA ASN A 79 -15.79 0.11 3.72
C ASN A 79 -16.43 -1.21 3.20
N GLN A 80 -16.20 -2.34 3.87
CA GLN A 80 -16.77 -3.64 3.50
C GLN A 80 -17.58 -4.24 4.64
N THR A 81 -18.78 -4.68 4.31
CA THR A 81 -19.62 -5.47 5.20
C THR A 81 -19.72 -6.89 4.64
N PRO A 82 -19.04 -7.88 5.23
CA PRO A 82 -19.18 -9.28 4.81
C PRO A 82 -20.60 -9.77 5.07
N SER A 83 -21.07 -10.68 4.21
CA SER A 83 -22.31 -11.42 4.41
C SER A 83 -22.11 -12.54 5.45
N TYR A 84 -23.15 -13.32 5.73
CA TYR A 84 -23.08 -14.50 6.60
C TYR A 84 -22.25 -15.67 6.01
N PHE A 85 -21.52 -15.44 4.92
CA PHE A 85 -20.67 -16.43 4.29
C PHE A 85 -19.32 -16.52 5.01
N LEU A 86 -18.99 -17.73 5.48
CA LEU A 86 -17.84 -17.96 6.35
C LEU A 86 -16.50 -17.51 5.72
N TRP A 87 -16.33 -17.73 4.42
CA TRP A 87 -15.11 -17.34 3.71
C TRP A 87 -14.98 -15.82 3.50
N GLU A 88 -16.09 -15.09 3.37
CA GLU A 88 -16.06 -13.62 3.31
C GLU A 88 -15.57 -13.04 4.64
N VAL A 89 -16.04 -13.61 5.76
CA VAL A 89 -15.61 -13.22 7.10
C VAL A 89 -14.13 -13.54 7.33
N LEU A 90 -13.67 -14.74 6.95
CA LEU A 90 -12.25 -15.10 7.07
C LEU A 90 -11.35 -14.21 6.21
N PHE A 91 -11.78 -13.88 4.99
CA PHE A 91 -11.03 -13.00 4.10
C PHE A 91 -10.93 -11.57 4.65
N THR A 92 -12.04 -11.00 5.11
CA THR A 92 -12.06 -9.66 5.71
C THR A 92 -11.26 -9.60 7.02
N MET A 93 -11.33 -10.63 7.87
CA MET A 93 -10.49 -10.77 9.06
C MET A 93 -8.99 -10.80 8.70
N GLY A 94 -8.61 -11.51 7.64
CA GLY A 94 -7.24 -11.53 7.14
C GLY A 94 -6.74 -10.15 6.68
N ILE A 95 -7.56 -9.38 5.95
CA ILE A 95 -7.22 -8.01 5.54
C ILE A 95 -7.01 -7.10 6.75
N ILE A 96 -7.90 -7.17 7.73
CA ILE A 96 -7.79 -6.40 8.98
C ILE A 96 -6.50 -6.76 9.71
N GLY A 97 -6.21 -8.06 9.86
CA GLY A 97 -4.98 -8.53 10.50
C GLY A 97 -3.71 -8.06 9.79
N LEU A 98 -3.67 -8.16 8.46
CA LEU A 98 -2.56 -7.67 7.66
C LEU A 98 -2.38 -6.15 7.79
N GLY A 99 -3.49 -5.39 7.73
CA GLY A 99 -3.47 -3.95 7.90
C GLY A 99 -2.92 -3.54 9.27
N LEU A 100 -3.40 -4.16 10.35
CA LEU A 100 -2.90 -3.89 11.71
C LEU A 100 -1.41 -4.23 11.86
N LEU A 101 -0.96 -5.36 11.30
CA LEU A 101 0.44 -5.74 11.32
C LEU A 101 1.31 -4.71 10.59
N LEU A 102 0.89 -4.29 9.38
CA LEU A 102 1.59 -3.27 8.60
C LEU A 102 1.61 -1.91 9.32
N PHE A 103 0.50 -1.49 9.91
CA PHE A 103 0.44 -0.25 10.69
C PHE A 103 1.36 -0.31 11.92
N ALA A 104 1.37 -1.41 12.66
CA ALA A 104 2.26 -1.59 13.80
C ALA A 104 3.75 -1.53 13.39
N LEU A 105 4.11 -2.21 12.29
CA LEU A 105 5.47 -2.16 11.74
C LEU A 105 5.84 -0.76 11.27
N LEU A 106 4.93 -0.04 10.63
CA LEU A 106 5.18 1.31 10.14
C LEU A 106 5.37 2.29 11.29
N ILE A 107 4.52 2.22 12.32
CA ILE A 107 4.65 3.01 13.54
C ILE A 107 5.99 2.72 14.23
N GLY A 108 6.37 1.44 14.39
CA GLY A 108 7.64 1.07 15.00
C GLY A 108 8.87 1.59 14.22
N ASN A 109 8.86 1.45 12.90
CA ASN A 109 9.94 1.96 12.05
C ASN A 109 10.03 3.49 12.07
N MET A 110 8.89 4.18 12.02
CA MET A 110 8.83 5.64 12.10
C MET A 110 9.34 6.15 13.45
N GLN A 111 8.95 5.50 14.55
CA GLN A 111 9.45 5.82 15.89
C GLN A 111 10.98 5.66 15.97
N ASN A 112 11.53 4.55 15.47
CA ASN A 112 12.98 4.33 15.48
C ASN A 112 13.74 5.37 14.64
N PHE A 113 13.23 5.72 13.46
CA PHE A 113 13.79 6.77 12.61
C PHE A 113 13.79 8.14 13.30
N LEU A 114 12.65 8.53 13.88
CA LEU A 114 12.52 9.80 14.60
C LEU A 114 13.39 9.84 15.85
N GLN A 115 13.49 8.73 16.59
CA GLN A 115 14.40 8.62 17.74
C GLN A 115 15.86 8.74 17.31
N ALA A 116 16.27 8.19 16.16
CA ALA A 116 17.61 8.34 15.62
C ALA A 116 17.92 9.81 15.24
N LEU A 117 17.00 10.49 14.56
CA LEU A 117 17.13 11.93 14.26
C LEU A 117 17.15 12.79 15.53
N GLY A 118 16.29 12.48 16.49
CA GLY A 118 16.23 13.16 17.79
C GLY A 118 17.52 13.00 18.58
N ARG A 119 18.11 11.80 18.62
CA ARG A 119 19.42 11.55 19.26
C ARG A 119 20.53 12.37 18.61
N ARG A 120 20.61 12.40 17.27
CA ARG A 120 21.60 13.23 16.55
C ARG A 120 21.43 14.72 16.85
N ARG A 121 20.19 15.22 16.88
CA ARG A 121 19.88 16.61 17.27
C ARG A 121 20.29 16.91 18.71
N LEU A 122 20.01 15.99 19.63
CA LEU A 122 20.35 16.14 21.04
C LEU A 122 21.87 16.12 21.25
N GLU A 123 22.58 15.21 20.59
CA GLU A 123 24.04 15.15 20.61
C GLU A 123 24.67 16.45 20.11
N MET A 124 24.18 16.99 18.98
CA MET A 124 24.63 18.28 18.46
C MET A 124 24.35 19.44 19.43
N SER A 125 23.21 19.42 20.13
CA SER A 125 22.88 20.43 21.14
C SER A 125 23.75 20.32 22.40
N LEU A 126 24.02 19.10 22.86
CA LEU A 126 24.87 18.84 24.03
C LEU A 126 26.31 19.27 23.74
N ARG A 127 26.88 18.87 22.59
CA ARG A 127 28.23 19.29 22.20
C ARG A 127 28.36 20.80 22.06
N ARG A 128 27.35 21.51 21.52
CA ARG A 128 27.35 22.98 21.52
C ARG A 128 27.40 23.57 22.92
N ARG A 129 26.57 23.07 23.85
CA ARG A 129 26.55 23.54 25.23
C ARG A 129 27.86 23.25 25.97
N ASP A 130 28.45 22.07 25.78
CA ASP A 130 29.74 21.72 26.38
C ASP A 130 30.86 22.64 25.88
N VAL A 131 30.88 22.97 24.59
CA VAL A 131 31.84 23.92 24.00
C VAL A 131 31.61 25.33 24.54
N GLU A 132 30.37 25.81 24.62
CA GLU A 132 30.02 27.11 25.22
C GLU A 132 30.44 27.19 26.69
N GLN A 133 30.16 26.14 27.46
CA GLN A 133 30.49 26.07 28.89
C GLN A 133 32.01 26.00 29.10
N TRP A 134 32.73 25.26 28.27
CA TRP A 134 34.19 25.22 28.27
C TRP A 134 34.80 26.58 27.92
N MET A 135 34.26 27.29 26.92
CA MET A 135 34.72 28.63 26.52
C MET A 135 34.50 29.66 27.64
N SER A 136 33.35 29.59 28.32
CA SER A 136 33.04 30.44 29.48
C SER A 136 33.98 30.17 30.65
N HIS A 137 34.25 28.90 30.96
CA HIS A 137 35.12 28.50 32.06
C HIS A 137 36.57 28.96 31.88
N ARG A 138 37.09 28.96 30.65
CA ARG A 138 38.46 29.40 30.34
C ARG A 138 38.62 30.91 30.09
N ARG A 139 37.55 31.70 30.18
CA ARG A 139 37.55 33.15 29.87
C ARG A 139 38.31 33.49 28.59
N LEU A 140 37.95 32.83 27.48
CA LEU A 140 38.58 33.09 26.20
C LEU A 140 38.34 34.56 25.77
N PRO A 141 39.38 35.27 25.29
CA PRO A 141 39.22 36.62 24.73
C PRO A 141 38.27 36.61 23.52
N GLU A 142 37.55 37.73 23.31
CA GLU A 142 36.42 37.81 22.36
C GLU A 142 36.79 37.50 20.91
N ASP A 143 38.03 37.81 20.49
CA ASP A 143 38.51 37.54 19.13
C ASP A 143 38.63 36.04 18.85
N LEU A 144 39.11 35.25 19.81
CA LEU A 144 39.19 33.79 19.68
C LEU A 144 37.80 33.14 19.72
N ARG A 145 36.88 33.69 20.54
CA ARG A 145 35.51 33.18 20.64
C ARG A 145 34.76 33.30 19.31
N ARG A 146 34.92 34.44 18.61
CA ARG A 146 34.33 34.65 17.27
C ARG A 146 34.82 33.63 16.25
N ILE A 147 36.13 33.33 16.24
CA ILE A 147 36.72 32.36 15.30
C ILE A 147 36.18 30.95 15.57
N THR A 148 36.06 30.52 16.82
CA THR A 148 35.52 29.20 17.17
C THR A 148 34.03 29.03 16.85
N THR A 149 33.22 30.08 17.00
CA THR A 149 31.79 30.02 16.64
C THR A 149 31.62 29.93 15.12
N ASP A 150 32.39 30.72 14.37
CA ASP A 150 32.42 30.68 12.90
C ASP A 150 32.84 29.29 12.39
N TYR A 151 33.90 28.71 12.97
CA TYR A 151 34.37 27.37 12.58
C TYR A 151 33.37 26.24 12.89
N ASN A 152 32.64 26.34 14.00
CA ASN A 152 31.65 25.34 14.43
C ASN A 152 30.30 25.46 13.69
N ASP A 153 30.04 26.59 13.03
CA ASP A 153 28.91 26.77 12.12
C ASP A 153 29.24 26.31 10.68
N ILE A 154 30.51 26.40 10.25
CA ILE A 154 30.97 26.02 8.89
C ILE A 154 31.17 24.50 8.74
N ILE A 155 31.50 23.77 9.81
CA ILE A 155 31.63 22.32 9.78
C ILE A 155 30.34 21.69 10.31
N PRO A 156 29.36 21.31 9.47
CA PRO A 156 28.37 20.35 9.89
C PRO A 156 29.14 19.06 10.18
N ILE A 157 29.24 18.72 11.46
CA ILE A 157 29.98 17.56 11.96
C ILE A 157 29.42 16.32 11.25
N HIS A 158 30.10 15.90 10.18
CA HIS A 158 29.76 14.75 9.38
C HIS A 158 30.54 13.58 9.99
N GLN A 159 29.98 13.02 11.06
CA GLN A 159 30.42 11.74 11.64
C GLN A 159 29.20 10.93 12.06
#